data_AF-A0A317ZC42-F1
#
_entry.id   AF-A0A317ZC42-F1
#
_cell.length_a   1.000
_cell.length_b   1.000
_cell.length_c   1.000
_cell.angle_alpha   90.00
_cell.angle_beta   90.00
_cell.angle_gamma   90.00
#
_symmetry.space_group_name_H-M   'P 1'
#
loop_
_entity.id
_entity.type
_entity.pdbx_description
1 polymer ?
#
loop_
_entity_poly.entity_id
_entity_poly.type
_entity_poly.pdbx_seq_one_letter_code
_entity_poly.pdbx_strand_id
1 'polypeptide(L)'
;FEAKAHWDLVESLEMADFDRAARVSGARFVYLTNDGAKLERALMNFMITMHTTQHGYREMMVPQLVNAKAMYGTGQLPKFEEDLFKVEKEGLYTIPTAEVPLTNYYRDEIVQPGVLPAKFTGQSACFRSEAGSAGRDTRGLIRLHQFNKVEMVRIEKPEDSWDALEEMTSNAEAILEALNLPYRRVILCTGDIGFGASKTYDLEVWLPSYSDYKEISSCSNCVDFQARRANIRFKRDKDAKPEYAHTLNGSGLAVGRTFAAIVENYQNEDGTITVPEALVPFMGGQTVIKPL
;
A
#
# COMPACT_ATOMS: atom_id res chain seq x y z
N PHE A 1 3.85 28.80 -11.75
CA PHE A 1 4.97 28.39 -12.62
C PHE A 1 4.63 27.04 -13.25
N GLU A 2 5.38 26.59 -14.26
CA GLU A 2 5.19 25.28 -14.88
C GLU A 2 5.66 24.17 -13.92
N ALA A 3 4.77 23.24 -13.59
CA ALA A 3 5.08 22.17 -12.65
C ALA A 3 6.08 21.18 -13.24
N LYS A 4 7.15 20.90 -12.49
CA LYS A 4 8.14 19.87 -12.84
C LYS A 4 7.66 18.51 -12.36
N ALA A 5 8.09 17.48 -13.07
CA ALA A 5 7.84 16.10 -12.67
C ALA A 5 8.67 15.69 -11.47
N HIS A 6 8.15 14.76 -10.66
CA HIS A 6 8.86 14.32 -9.46
C HIS A 6 10.23 13.73 -9.78
N TRP A 7 10.41 13.00 -10.89
CA TRP A 7 11.70 12.39 -11.24
C TRP A 7 12.79 13.43 -11.50
N ASP A 8 12.46 14.58 -12.08
CA ASP A 8 13.43 15.65 -12.31
C ASP A 8 13.74 16.40 -11.00
N LEU A 9 12.73 16.62 -10.15
CA LEU A 9 12.88 17.29 -8.86
C LEU A 9 13.75 16.47 -7.89
N VAL A 10 13.47 15.17 -7.75
CA VAL A 10 14.19 14.31 -6.80
C VAL A 10 15.66 14.14 -7.15
N GLU A 11 16.02 14.16 -8.44
CA GLU A 11 17.42 14.15 -8.87
C GLU A 11 18.08 15.49 -8.56
N SER A 12 17.42 16.62 -8.88
CA SER A 12 17.97 17.96 -8.63
C SER A 12 18.17 18.28 -7.14
N LEU A 13 17.38 17.66 -6.27
CA LEU A 13 17.45 17.81 -4.81
C LEU A 13 18.29 16.71 -4.15
N GLU A 14 18.94 15.84 -4.92
CA GLU A 14 19.70 14.68 -4.42
C GLU A 14 18.89 13.81 -3.45
N MET A 15 17.59 13.67 -3.70
CA MET A 15 16.67 12.83 -2.95
C MET A 15 16.61 11.40 -3.49
N ALA A 16 16.96 11.20 -4.76
CA ALA A 16 16.98 9.89 -5.39
C ALA A 16 18.14 9.73 -6.39
N ASP A 17 18.61 8.50 -6.56
CA ASP A 17 19.64 8.10 -7.52
C ASP A 17 19.21 6.82 -8.26
N PHE A 18 18.65 6.99 -9.45
CA PHE A 18 18.19 5.89 -10.31
C PHE A 18 19.34 5.20 -11.05
N ASP A 19 20.37 5.95 -11.45
CA ASP A 19 21.51 5.42 -12.21
C ASP A 19 22.38 4.48 -11.38
N ARG A 20 22.64 4.80 -10.11
CA ARG A 20 23.32 3.87 -9.19
C ARG A 20 22.45 2.67 -8.87
N ALA A 21 21.14 2.84 -8.72
CA ALA A 21 20.24 1.71 -8.49
C ALA A 21 20.22 0.76 -9.70
N ALA A 22 20.20 1.30 -10.92
CA ALA A 22 20.28 0.52 -12.16
C ALA A 22 21.56 -0.31 -12.27
N ARG A 23 22.70 0.24 -11.81
CA ARG A 23 23.99 -0.48 -11.76
C ARG A 23 24.00 -1.65 -10.77
N VAL A 24 23.20 -1.59 -9.70
CA VAL A 24 23.17 -2.60 -8.64
C VAL A 24 22.09 -3.65 -8.88
N SER A 25 20.88 -3.23 -9.24
CA SER A 25 19.68 -4.09 -9.27
C SER A 25 18.99 -4.12 -10.64
N GLY A 26 19.46 -3.34 -11.61
CA GLY A 26 18.77 -3.14 -12.88
C GLY A 26 17.69 -2.07 -12.84
N ALA A 27 16.94 -1.93 -13.94
CA ALA A 27 15.88 -0.93 -14.06
C ALA A 27 14.78 -1.10 -13.00
N ARG A 28 13.97 -0.04 -12.77
CA ARG A 28 12.85 -0.02 -11.82
C ARG A 28 13.25 -0.25 -10.35
N PHE A 29 14.47 0.13 -10.00
CA PHE A 29 14.93 0.30 -8.62
C PHE A 29 15.42 1.73 -8.41
N VAL A 30 15.51 2.16 -7.15
CA VAL A 30 15.94 3.51 -6.78
C VAL A 30 16.71 3.47 -5.46
N TYR A 31 17.76 4.28 -5.35
CA TYR A 31 18.28 4.70 -4.05
C TYR A 31 17.56 5.98 -3.63
N LEU A 32 16.93 5.99 -2.47
CA LEU A 32 16.50 7.23 -1.84
C LEU A 32 17.62 7.72 -0.91
N THR A 33 17.96 9.00 -1.01
CA THR A 33 19.08 9.64 -0.31
C THR A 33 18.60 10.89 0.44
N ASN A 34 19.38 11.36 1.41
CA ASN A 34 19.15 12.63 2.11
C ASN A 34 17.69 12.80 2.57
N ASP A 35 17.06 13.92 2.19
CA ASP A 35 15.65 14.21 2.51
C ASP A 35 14.66 13.28 1.79
N GLY A 36 15.05 12.61 0.71
CA GLY A 36 14.25 11.55 0.09
C GLY A 36 14.10 10.34 1.00
N ALA A 37 15.20 9.83 1.53
CA ALA A 37 15.16 8.73 2.51
C ALA A 37 14.40 9.13 3.79
N LYS A 38 14.54 10.39 4.22
CA LYS A 38 13.85 10.94 5.38
C LYS A 38 12.34 11.06 5.15
N LEU A 39 11.91 11.58 4.00
CA LEU A 39 10.51 11.74 3.63
C LEU A 39 9.80 10.39 3.49
N GLU A 40 10.43 9.40 2.85
CA GLU A 40 9.90 8.03 2.76
C GLU A 40 9.60 7.45 4.16
N ARG A 41 10.56 7.59 5.10
CA ARG A 41 10.37 7.16 6.49
C ARG A 41 9.31 7.98 7.23
N ALA A 42 9.27 9.29 7.00
CA ALA A 42 8.28 10.17 7.61
C ALA A 42 6.86 9.77 7.21
N LEU A 43 6.64 9.47 5.92
CA LEU A 43 5.36 8.98 5.41
C LEU A 43 4.95 7.65 6.01
N MET A 44 5.87 6.67 6.05
CA MET A 44 5.60 5.37 6.69
C MET A 44 5.16 5.53 8.15
N ASN A 45 5.90 6.33 8.91
CA ASN A 45 5.61 6.56 10.33
C ASN A 45 4.31 7.34 10.53
N PHE A 46 4.05 8.37 9.72
CA PHE A 46 2.82 9.14 9.77
C PHE A 46 1.59 8.27 9.52
N MET A 47 1.64 7.47 8.45
CA MET A 47 0.54 6.57 8.07
C MET A 47 0.24 5.53 9.16
N ILE A 48 1.26 4.82 9.63
CA ILE A 48 1.12 3.84 10.72
C ILE A 48 0.59 4.51 11.99
N THR A 49 1.12 5.68 12.35
CA THR A 49 0.67 6.42 13.54
C THR A 49 -0.81 6.76 13.43
N MET A 50 -1.28 7.25 12.27
CA MET A 50 -2.68 7.59 12.09
C MET A 50 -3.59 6.34 12.18
N HIS A 51 -3.24 5.25 11.51
CA HIS A 51 -4.05 4.03 11.56
C HIS A 51 -4.14 3.40 12.96
N THR A 52 -3.05 3.47 13.73
CA THR A 52 -2.99 2.88 15.08
C THR A 52 -3.62 3.76 16.15
N THR A 53 -3.49 5.08 16.04
CA THR A 53 -3.98 6.01 17.08
C THR A 53 -5.38 6.54 16.83
N GLN A 54 -5.83 6.62 15.58
CA GLN A 54 -7.13 7.21 15.22
C GLN A 54 -8.10 6.19 14.61
N HIS A 55 -7.60 5.23 13.83
CA HIS A 55 -8.44 4.28 13.10
C HIS A 55 -8.58 2.91 13.78
N GLY A 56 -7.91 2.68 14.92
CA GLY A 56 -8.06 1.49 15.75
C GLY A 56 -7.44 0.20 15.17
N TYR A 57 -6.46 0.32 14.28
CA TYR A 57 -5.74 -0.84 13.75
C TYR A 57 -4.64 -1.30 14.70
N ARG A 58 -4.45 -2.62 14.82
CA ARG A 58 -3.28 -3.20 15.49
C ARG A 58 -2.09 -3.20 14.52
N GLU A 59 -1.00 -2.58 14.94
CA GLU A 59 0.25 -2.62 14.17
C GLU A 59 0.89 -4.01 14.20
N MET A 60 1.39 -4.45 13.05
CA MET A 60 2.12 -5.70 12.89
C MET A 60 3.30 -5.53 11.94
N MET A 61 4.50 -5.86 12.42
CA MET A 61 5.65 -6.12 11.55
C MET A 61 5.55 -7.53 10.98
N VAL A 62 5.49 -7.65 9.66
CA VAL A 62 5.20 -8.92 8.97
C VAL A 62 6.44 -9.57 8.36
N PRO A 63 6.47 -10.92 8.22
CA PRO A 63 7.46 -11.58 7.39
C PRO A 63 7.33 -11.12 5.93
N GLN A 64 8.45 -10.77 5.31
CA GLN A 64 8.48 -10.39 3.89
C GLN A 64 8.75 -11.56 2.94
N LEU A 65 9.08 -12.73 3.49
CA LEU A 65 9.15 -14.00 2.78
C LEU A 65 8.06 -14.93 3.32
N VAL A 66 7.21 -15.45 2.43
CA VAL A 66 6.07 -16.30 2.80
C VAL A 66 6.02 -17.58 1.98
N ASN A 67 5.41 -18.62 2.53
CA ASN A 67 5.22 -19.89 1.84
C ASN A 67 4.12 -19.80 0.76
N ALA A 68 4.15 -20.73 -0.20
CA ALA A 68 3.18 -20.82 -1.28
C ALA A 68 1.71 -20.90 -0.80
N LYS A 69 1.46 -21.54 0.35
CA LYS A 69 0.11 -21.62 0.94
C LYS A 69 -0.45 -20.25 1.30
N ALA A 70 0.40 -19.31 1.72
CA ALA A 70 -0.03 -17.94 2.05
C ALA A 70 -0.43 -17.19 0.77
N MET A 71 0.41 -17.28 -0.27
CA MET A 71 0.12 -16.71 -1.59
C MET A 71 -1.13 -17.31 -2.23
N TYR A 72 -1.38 -18.60 -2.02
CA TYR A 72 -2.63 -19.24 -2.48
C TYR A 72 -3.86 -18.71 -1.74
N GLY A 73 -3.74 -18.53 -0.43
CA GLY A 73 -4.79 -18.03 0.46
C GLY A 73 -5.35 -16.68 0.01
N THR A 74 -4.48 -15.73 -0.34
CA THR A 74 -4.86 -14.38 -0.78
C THR A 74 -5.09 -14.25 -2.29
N GLY A 75 -4.87 -15.32 -3.06
CA GLY A 75 -5.26 -15.40 -4.47
C GLY A 75 -4.17 -15.03 -5.47
N GLN A 76 -2.95 -14.71 -5.02
CA GLN A 76 -1.80 -14.50 -5.91
C GLN A 76 -1.45 -15.79 -6.66
N LEU A 77 -1.43 -16.93 -5.95
CA LEU A 77 -1.24 -18.24 -6.58
C LEU A 77 -2.59 -18.93 -6.88
N PRO A 78 -2.66 -19.71 -7.99
CA PRO A 78 -1.59 -19.97 -8.96
C PRO A 78 -1.50 -18.95 -10.12
N LYS A 79 -2.51 -18.07 -10.26
CA LYS A 79 -2.73 -17.29 -11.49
C LYS A 79 -1.62 -16.27 -11.79
N PHE A 80 -1.04 -15.67 -10.77
CA PHE A 80 -0.12 -14.53 -10.88
C PHE A 80 1.30 -14.91 -10.44
N GLU A 81 1.71 -16.17 -10.59
CA GLU A 81 3.06 -16.61 -10.18
C GLU A 81 4.17 -15.84 -10.89
N GLU A 82 3.97 -15.49 -12.18
CA GLU A 82 4.91 -14.70 -12.98
C GLU A 82 5.11 -13.26 -12.46
N ASP A 83 4.15 -12.75 -11.68
CA ASP A 83 4.20 -11.41 -11.09
C ASP A 83 5.02 -11.36 -9.78
N LEU A 84 5.46 -12.51 -9.28
CA LEU A 84 6.11 -12.66 -7.97
C LEU A 84 7.61 -12.97 -8.10
N PHE A 85 8.41 -12.47 -7.15
CA PHE A 85 9.76 -13.00 -6.96
C PHE A 85 9.74 -14.19 -6.00
N LYS A 86 10.41 -15.28 -6.40
CA LYS A 86 10.50 -16.53 -5.66
C LYS A 86 11.95 -16.83 -5.30
N VAL A 87 12.18 -17.18 -4.04
CA VAL A 87 13.43 -17.73 -3.55
C VAL A 87 13.40 -19.24 -3.79
N GLU A 88 13.80 -19.66 -5.00
CA GLU A 88 13.63 -21.04 -5.50
C GLU A 88 14.11 -22.12 -4.52
N LYS A 89 15.31 -21.93 -3.96
CA LYS A 89 15.93 -22.93 -3.08
C LYS A 89 15.05 -23.27 -1.87
N GLU A 90 14.39 -22.27 -1.31
CA GLU A 90 13.62 -22.41 -0.06
C GLU A 90 12.11 -22.51 -0.30
N GLY A 91 11.65 -22.37 -1.56
CA GLY A 91 10.23 -22.41 -1.91
C GLY A 91 9.41 -21.27 -1.28
N LEU A 92 10.06 -20.17 -0.93
CA LEU A 92 9.45 -18.97 -0.36
C LEU A 92 9.30 -17.88 -1.43
N TYR A 93 8.34 -16.99 -1.23
CA TYR A 93 8.08 -15.86 -2.12
C TYR A 93 8.25 -14.56 -1.35
N THR A 94 8.82 -13.55 -2.00
CA THR A 94 8.74 -12.18 -1.48
C THR A 94 7.29 -11.68 -1.56
N ILE A 95 6.83 -10.93 -0.58
CA ILE A 95 5.47 -10.42 -0.56
C ILE A 95 5.27 -9.27 -1.58
N PRO A 96 4.21 -9.27 -2.41
CA PRO A 96 3.84 -8.13 -3.26
C PRO A 96 3.06 -7.05 -2.51
N THR A 97 2.67 -7.34 -1.26
CA THR A 97 1.94 -6.49 -0.31
C THR A 97 1.88 -7.18 1.06
N ALA A 98 1.82 -6.40 2.15
CA ALA A 98 1.54 -6.94 3.49
C ALA A 98 0.14 -7.55 3.63
N GLU A 99 -0.77 -7.36 2.68
CA GLU A 99 -2.05 -8.07 2.61
C GLU A 99 -1.86 -9.58 2.76
N VAL A 100 -0.84 -10.15 2.09
CA VAL A 100 -0.58 -11.59 2.07
C VAL A 100 -0.34 -12.12 3.49
N PRO A 101 0.70 -11.69 4.23
CA PRO A 101 0.93 -12.18 5.58
C PRO A 101 -0.14 -11.75 6.59
N LEU A 102 -0.70 -10.53 6.48
CA LEU A 102 -1.70 -10.04 7.43
C LEU A 102 -3.01 -10.83 7.35
N THR A 103 -3.50 -11.11 6.14
CA THR A 103 -4.74 -11.90 5.95
C THR A 103 -4.53 -13.35 6.40
N ASN A 104 -3.35 -13.92 6.12
CA ASN A 104 -3.01 -15.29 6.52
C ASN A 104 -2.69 -15.45 8.01
N TYR A 105 -2.74 -14.39 8.82
CA TYR A 105 -2.48 -14.47 10.26
C TYR A 105 -3.39 -15.48 10.97
N TYR A 106 -4.63 -15.63 10.51
CA TYR A 106 -5.60 -16.62 11.01
C TYR A 106 -5.82 -17.81 10.06
N ARG A 107 -4.89 -18.10 9.15
CA ARG A 107 -5.01 -19.22 8.20
C ARG A 107 -5.19 -20.54 8.96
N ASP A 108 -6.14 -21.36 8.52
CA ASP A 108 -6.52 -22.64 9.12
C ASP A 108 -7.09 -22.55 10.56
N GLU A 109 -7.51 -21.36 10.99
CA GLU A 109 -8.06 -21.14 12.33
C GLU A 109 -9.59 -20.98 12.35
N ILE A 110 -10.17 -21.29 13.52
CA ILE A 110 -11.54 -20.89 13.89
C ILE A 110 -11.42 -19.77 14.93
N VAL A 111 -11.60 -18.54 14.48
CA VAL A 111 -11.58 -17.32 15.29
C VAL A 111 -12.71 -17.37 16.32
N GLN A 112 -12.37 -17.08 17.57
CA GLN A 112 -13.30 -17.18 18.70
C GLN A 112 -14.29 -16.01 18.75
N PRO A 113 -15.46 -16.20 19.39
CA PRO A 113 -16.43 -15.12 19.59
C PRO A 113 -15.80 -13.90 20.28
N GLY A 114 -16.16 -12.71 19.82
CA GLY A 114 -15.67 -11.43 20.37
C GLY A 114 -14.31 -10.95 19.84
N VAL A 115 -13.66 -11.71 18.95
CA VAL A 115 -12.39 -11.28 18.31
C VAL A 115 -12.63 -10.40 17.08
N LEU A 116 -13.69 -10.64 16.31
CA LEU A 116 -14.02 -9.84 15.12
C LEU A 116 -14.82 -8.57 15.53
N PRO A 117 -14.54 -7.39 14.94
CA PRO A 117 -13.60 -7.13 13.83
C PRO A 117 -12.13 -7.25 14.23
N ALA A 118 -11.32 -7.93 13.40
CA ALA A 118 -9.86 -7.91 13.55
C ALA A 118 -9.26 -6.95 12.53
N LYS A 119 -8.71 -5.83 13.01
CA LYS A 119 -8.13 -4.75 12.19
C LYS A 119 -6.61 -4.76 12.34
N PHE A 120 -5.88 -4.98 11.25
CA PHE A 120 -4.42 -5.01 11.22
C PHE A 120 -3.85 -3.96 10.28
N THR A 121 -2.76 -3.32 10.67
CA THR A 121 -1.96 -2.48 9.78
C THR A 121 -0.50 -2.86 9.86
N GLY A 122 0.23 -2.72 8.76
CA GLY A 122 1.65 -3.02 8.73
C GLY A 122 2.35 -2.33 7.58
N GLN A 123 3.54 -1.82 7.86
CA GLN A 123 4.46 -1.32 6.85
C GLN A 123 5.32 -2.48 6.33
N SER A 124 5.49 -2.56 5.02
CA SER A 124 6.43 -3.50 4.41
C SER A 124 7.02 -2.96 3.11
N ALA A 125 8.19 -3.51 2.74
CA ALA A 125 8.62 -3.48 1.35
C ALA A 125 7.79 -4.51 0.55
N CYS A 126 7.32 -4.08 -0.61
CA CYS A 126 6.50 -4.83 -1.53
C CYS A 126 7.32 -5.10 -2.79
N PHE A 127 7.28 -6.34 -3.27
CA PHE A 127 8.08 -6.81 -4.41
C PHE A 127 7.18 -7.32 -5.53
N ARG A 128 7.30 -6.74 -6.73
CA ARG A 128 6.53 -7.13 -7.91
C ARG A 128 7.43 -7.23 -9.14
N SER A 129 7.30 -8.30 -9.92
CA SER A 129 8.11 -8.45 -11.13
C SER A 129 7.69 -7.48 -12.23
N GLU A 130 6.49 -6.89 -12.13
CA GLU A 130 5.91 -5.97 -13.13
C GLU A 130 5.93 -6.56 -14.55
N ALA A 131 5.80 -7.89 -14.66
CA ALA A 131 5.70 -8.61 -15.92
C ALA A 131 4.50 -8.06 -16.72
N GLY A 132 4.73 -7.70 -17.98
CA GLY A 132 3.71 -7.09 -18.85
C GLY A 132 3.60 -5.56 -18.81
N SER A 133 4.34 -4.87 -17.92
CA SER A 133 4.35 -3.38 -17.86
C SER A 133 5.45 -2.74 -18.72
N ALA A 134 5.86 -3.40 -19.81
CA ALA A 134 6.92 -2.89 -20.68
C ALA A 134 6.56 -1.52 -21.27
N GLY A 135 7.41 -0.52 -21.05
CA GLY A 135 7.24 0.84 -21.60
C GLY A 135 6.25 1.75 -20.87
N ARG A 136 5.54 1.29 -19.84
CA ARG A 136 4.64 2.13 -19.02
C ARG A 136 5.34 2.60 -17.73
N ASP A 137 5.15 3.88 -17.39
CA ASP A 137 5.66 4.51 -16.16
C ASP A 137 7.13 4.13 -15.89
N THR A 138 8.00 4.33 -16.89
CA THR A 138 9.40 3.87 -16.84
C THR A 138 10.32 4.80 -16.07
N ARG A 139 9.84 6.00 -15.71
CA ARG A 139 10.59 7.03 -14.98
C ARG A 139 9.96 7.30 -13.62
N GLY A 140 10.81 7.61 -12.64
CA GLY A 140 10.37 8.04 -11.31
C GLY A 140 9.93 6.89 -10.41
N LEU A 141 8.99 7.21 -9.51
CA LEU A 141 8.68 6.40 -8.32
C LEU A 141 7.32 5.68 -8.40
N ILE A 142 6.57 5.85 -9.50
CA ILE A 142 5.20 5.33 -9.62
C ILE A 142 5.16 3.80 -9.80
N ARG A 143 6.15 3.23 -10.49
CA ARG A 143 6.21 1.80 -10.83
C ARG A 143 7.63 1.24 -10.70
N LEU A 144 7.90 0.62 -9.56
CA LEU A 144 9.18 0.02 -9.19
C LEU A 144 8.99 -1.47 -8.87
N HIS A 145 10.07 -2.26 -8.99
CA HIS A 145 10.07 -3.65 -8.54
C HIS A 145 9.98 -3.78 -7.01
N GLN A 146 10.49 -2.77 -6.31
CA GLN A 146 10.43 -2.65 -4.86
C GLN A 146 9.89 -1.28 -4.48
N PHE A 147 8.86 -1.26 -3.63
CA PHE A 147 8.30 -0.03 -3.06
C PHE A 147 7.77 -0.29 -1.65
N ASN A 148 7.67 0.75 -0.82
CA ASN A 148 7.05 0.60 0.50
C ASN A 148 5.55 0.88 0.45
N LYS A 149 4.80 0.15 1.28
CA LYS A 149 3.36 0.36 1.46
C LYS A 149 3.00 0.16 2.93
N VAL A 150 2.08 1.00 3.41
CA VAL A 150 1.33 0.75 4.64
C VAL A 150 0.01 0.10 4.24
N GLU A 151 -0.24 -1.10 4.72
CA GLU A 151 -1.46 -1.84 4.43
C GLU A 151 -2.45 -1.73 5.58
N MET A 152 -3.74 -1.76 5.26
CA MET A 152 -4.82 -2.06 6.17
C MET A 152 -5.43 -3.40 5.75
N VAL A 153 -5.64 -4.29 6.71
CA VAL A 153 -6.38 -5.55 6.52
C VAL A 153 -7.44 -5.64 7.60
N ARG A 154 -8.64 -6.09 7.21
CA ARG A 154 -9.72 -6.39 8.14
C ARG A 154 -10.23 -7.80 7.92
N ILE A 155 -10.51 -8.49 9.01
CA ILE A 155 -11.30 -9.71 9.01
C ILE A 155 -12.58 -9.41 9.76
N GLU A 156 -13.70 -9.65 9.08
CA GLU A 156 -15.01 -9.16 9.47
C GLU A 156 -16.04 -10.28 9.49
N LYS A 157 -17.13 -10.07 10.22
CA LYS A 157 -18.34 -10.87 10.01
C LYS A 157 -18.94 -10.53 8.64
N PRO A 158 -19.61 -11.49 7.97
CA PRO A 158 -20.19 -11.25 6.65
C PRO A 158 -21.10 -10.02 6.59
N GLU A 159 -21.96 -9.86 7.60
CA GLU A 159 -22.94 -8.76 7.69
C GLU A 159 -22.31 -7.36 7.84
N ASP A 160 -21.10 -7.27 8.40
CA ASP A 160 -20.43 -5.99 8.69
C ASP A 160 -19.47 -5.56 7.56
N SER A 161 -19.17 -6.48 6.63
CA SER A 161 -18.07 -6.30 5.67
C SER A 161 -18.25 -5.15 4.68
N TRP A 162 -19.48 -4.78 4.30
CA TRP A 162 -19.70 -3.69 3.36
C TRP A 162 -19.50 -2.32 4.01
N ASP A 163 -19.98 -2.15 5.23
CA ASP A 163 -19.72 -0.93 6.02
C ASP A 163 -18.23 -0.82 6.36
N ALA A 164 -17.58 -1.96 6.62
CA ALA A 164 -16.14 -2.02 6.83
C ALA A 164 -15.32 -1.55 5.61
N LEU A 165 -15.81 -1.79 4.39
CA LEU A 165 -15.16 -1.29 3.15
C LEU A 165 -15.25 0.22 3.06
N GLU A 166 -16.43 0.80 3.33
CA GLU A 166 -16.62 2.25 3.30
C GLU A 166 -15.73 2.93 4.36
N GLU A 167 -15.70 2.40 5.59
CA GLU A 167 -14.83 2.90 6.67
C GLU A 167 -13.34 2.75 6.31
N MET A 168 -12.92 1.60 5.77
CA MET A 168 -11.52 1.38 5.37
C MET A 168 -11.09 2.35 4.26
N THR A 169 -11.97 2.62 3.30
CA THR A 169 -11.68 3.58 2.23
C THR A 169 -11.56 4.99 2.79
N SER A 170 -12.47 5.41 3.69
CA SER A 170 -12.35 6.70 4.39
C SER A 170 -11.09 6.82 5.25
N ASN A 171 -10.62 5.72 5.85
CA ASN A 171 -9.35 5.73 6.59
C ASN A 171 -8.13 5.99 5.66
N ALA A 172 -8.17 5.55 4.40
CA ALA A 172 -7.13 5.88 3.42
C ALA A 172 -7.26 7.32 2.91
N GLU A 173 -8.48 7.82 2.74
CA GLU A 173 -8.76 9.22 2.38
C GLU A 173 -8.27 10.20 3.45
N ALA A 174 -8.47 9.88 4.73
CA ALA A 174 -8.01 10.70 5.84
C ALA A 174 -6.49 10.98 5.79
N ILE A 175 -5.69 10.04 5.28
CA ILE A 175 -4.26 10.24 5.04
C ILE A 175 -4.03 11.31 3.96
N LEU A 176 -4.74 11.21 2.83
CA LEU A 176 -4.65 12.18 1.73
C LEU A 176 -5.12 13.57 2.15
N GLU A 177 -6.21 13.64 2.92
CA GLU A 177 -6.78 14.88 3.46
C GLU A 177 -5.86 15.57 4.46
N ALA A 178 -5.25 14.80 5.38
CA ALA A 178 -4.28 15.33 6.32
C ALA A 178 -2.97 15.78 5.64
N LEU A 179 -2.62 15.16 4.51
CA LEU A 179 -1.54 15.60 3.63
C LEU A 179 -1.98 16.68 2.63
N ASN A 180 -3.24 17.11 2.66
CA ASN A 180 -3.86 18.07 1.74
C ASN A 180 -3.53 17.80 0.25
N LEU A 181 -3.58 16.52 -0.15
CA LEU A 181 -3.37 16.07 -1.52
C LEU A 181 -4.71 15.94 -2.24
N PRO A 182 -4.92 16.63 -3.39
CA PRO A 182 -6.16 16.48 -4.17
C PRO A 182 -6.30 15.06 -4.70
N TYR A 183 -7.45 14.44 -4.50
CA TYR A 183 -7.72 13.07 -4.94
C TYR A 183 -9.17 12.89 -5.42
N ARG A 184 -9.45 11.74 -6.03
CA ARG A 184 -10.81 11.27 -6.31
C ARG A 184 -10.96 9.80 -5.89
N ARG A 185 -12.18 9.43 -5.50
CA ARG A 185 -12.57 8.03 -5.26
C ARG A 185 -13.28 7.49 -6.51
N VAL A 186 -12.84 6.34 -7.00
CA VAL A 186 -13.39 5.66 -8.17
C VAL A 186 -13.83 4.26 -7.77
N ILE A 187 -15.06 3.86 -8.12
CA ILE A 187 -15.48 2.47 -8.03
C ILE A 187 -15.06 1.73 -9.31
N LEU A 188 -14.36 0.61 -9.16
CA LEU A 188 -13.92 -0.17 -10.33
C LEU A 188 -15.10 -0.90 -10.97
N CYS A 189 -15.11 -0.90 -12.30
CA CYS A 189 -16.07 -1.67 -13.08
C CYS A 189 -15.70 -3.17 -13.08
N THR A 190 -16.63 -4.02 -13.48
CA THR A 190 -16.44 -5.49 -13.48
C THR A 190 -15.28 -5.97 -14.35
N GLY A 191 -14.89 -5.21 -15.38
CA GLY A 191 -13.76 -5.55 -16.25
C GLY A 191 -12.39 -5.23 -15.67
N ASP A 192 -12.33 -4.41 -14.61
CA ASP A 192 -11.09 -3.88 -14.04
C ASP A 192 -10.88 -4.29 -12.57
N ILE A 193 -11.88 -4.93 -11.96
CA ILE A 193 -11.76 -5.44 -10.60
C ILE A 193 -10.75 -6.61 -10.51
N GLY A 194 -9.97 -6.61 -9.44
CA GLY A 194 -8.98 -7.65 -9.17
C GLY A 194 -9.60 -9.04 -8.92
N PHE A 195 -8.84 -10.09 -9.20
CA PHE A 195 -9.30 -11.49 -9.16
C PHE A 195 -9.97 -11.93 -7.85
N GLY A 196 -9.48 -11.42 -6.71
CA GLY A 196 -9.99 -11.79 -5.38
C GLY A 196 -11.06 -10.85 -4.81
N ALA A 197 -11.39 -9.75 -5.50
CA ALA A 197 -12.27 -8.72 -4.97
C ALA A 197 -13.71 -8.87 -5.51
N SER A 198 -14.69 -8.54 -4.66
CA SER A 198 -16.11 -8.43 -5.04
C SER A 198 -16.53 -6.98 -5.30
N LYS A 199 -15.88 -6.02 -4.63
CA LYS A 199 -15.97 -4.58 -4.90
C LYS A 199 -14.65 -3.93 -4.51
N THR A 200 -14.23 -2.95 -5.30
CA THR A 200 -13.01 -2.18 -5.07
C THR A 200 -13.26 -0.70 -5.30
N TYR A 201 -12.73 0.12 -4.39
CA TYR A 201 -12.53 1.55 -4.62
C TYR A 201 -11.05 1.83 -4.82
N ASP A 202 -10.74 2.55 -5.88
CA ASP A 202 -9.43 3.15 -6.04
C ASP A 202 -9.49 4.62 -5.60
N LEU A 203 -8.50 5.01 -4.82
CA LEU A 203 -8.19 6.42 -4.60
C LEU A 203 -7.10 6.80 -5.57
N GLU A 204 -7.33 7.86 -6.31
CA GLU A 204 -6.38 8.37 -7.28
C GLU A 204 -6.00 9.80 -6.90
N VAL A 205 -4.70 10.07 -6.83
CA VAL A 205 -4.14 11.38 -6.44
C VAL A 205 -3.77 12.18 -7.68
N TRP A 206 -3.95 13.49 -7.62
CA TRP A 206 -3.56 14.40 -8.69
C TRP A 206 -2.03 14.50 -8.80
N LEU A 207 -1.50 14.30 -10.01
CA LEU A 207 -0.10 14.53 -10.33
C LEU A 207 0.02 15.62 -11.40
N PRO A 208 0.48 16.84 -11.05
CA PRO A 208 0.65 17.95 -11.97
C PRO A 208 1.40 17.60 -13.26
N SER A 209 2.47 16.79 -13.20
CA SER A 209 3.26 16.44 -14.38
C SER A 209 2.54 15.52 -15.37
N TYR A 210 1.58 14.74 -14.88
CA TYR A 210 0.73 13.88 -15.70
C TYR A 210 -0.52 14.61 -16.20
N SER A 211 -0.85 15.77 -15.61
CA SER A 211 -2.13 16.44 -15.81
C SER A 211 -3.33 15.49 -15.62
N ASP A 212 -3.19 14.57 -14.66
CA ASP A 212 -4.14 13.48 -14.46
C ASP A 212 -4.08 12.94 -13.03
N TYR A 213 -5.11 12.17 -12.66
CA TYR A 213 -5.16 11.40 -11.42
C TYR A 213 -4.52 10.03 -11.63
N LYS A 214 -3.71 9.57 -10.67
CA LYS A 214 -3.09 8.23 -10.67
C LYS A 214 -3.41 7.50 -9.37
N GLU A 215 -3.71 6.21 -9.48
CA GLU A 215 -3.98 5.32 -8.34
C GLU A 215 -2.89 5.49 -7.26
N ILE A 216 -3.31 5.68 -6.01
CA ILE A 216 -2.44 5.76 -4.82
C ILE A 216 -2.87 4.76 -3.74
N SER A 217 -4.14 4.32 -3.80
CA SER A 217 -4.68 3.27 -2.98
C SER A 217 -5.74 2.48 -3.74
N SER A 218 -5.84 1.20 -3.41
CA SER A 218 -6.95 0.34 -3.79
C SER A 218 -7.47 -0.33 -2.52
N CYS A 219 -8.78 -0.23 -2.29
CA CYS A 219 -9.50 -0.74 -1.11
C CYS A 219 -10.58 -1.71 -1.55
N SER A 220 -10.50 -2.96 -1.12
CA SER A 220 -11.32 -4.06 -1.62
C SER A 220 -12.03 -4.84 -0.52
N ASN A 221 -13.26 -5.26 -0.80
CA ASN A 221 -13.94 -6.33 -0.06
C ASN A 221 -13.87 -7.62 -0.87
N CYS A 222 -13.23 -8.64 -0.29
CA CYS A 222 -13.03 -9.96 -0.91
C CYS A 222 -14.12 -10.96 -0.53
N VAL A 223 -15.11 -10.55 0.27
CA VAL A 223 -16.11 -11.43 0.88
C VAL A 223 -15.42 -12.67 1.49
N ASP A 224 -15.99 -13.85 1.33
CA ASP A 224 -15.38 -15.10 1.78
C ASP A 224 -14.33 -15.71 0.82
N PHE A 225 -13.91 -15.02 -0.25
CA PHE A 225 -13.02 -15.60 -1.27
C PHE A 225 -11.68 -16.06 -0.68
N GLN A 226 -10.98 -15.15 0.00
CA GLN A 226 -9.69 -15.46 0.63
C GLN A 226 -9.90 -16.34 1.87
N ALA A 227 -10.97 -16.10 2.64
CA ALA A 227 -11.30 -16.91 3.81
C ALA A 227 -11.52 -18.39 3.47
N ARG A 228 -12.15 -18.70 2.32
CA ARG A 228 -12.30 -20.07 1.82
C ARG A 228 -10.97 -20.71 1.45
N ARG A 229 -10.09 -19.98 0.76
CA ARG A 229 -8.77 -20.46 0.32
C ARG A 229 -7.79 -20.65 1.48
N ALA A 230 -7.84 -19.76 2.47
CA ALA A 230 -7.02 -19.78 3.68
C ALA A 230 -7.71 -20.48 4.86
N ASN A 231 -8.90 -21.05 4.67
CA ASN A 231 -9.69 -21.73 5.69
C ASN A 231 -9.90 -20.91 6.99
N ILE A 232 -10.11 -19.60 6.84
CA ILE A 232 -10.33 -18.65 7.94
C ILE A 232 -11.82 -18.67 8.29
N ARG A 233 -12.14 -19.25 9.44
CA ARG A 233 -13.53 -19.35 9.94
C ARG A 233 -13.65 -18.63 11.26
N PHE A 234 -14.88 -18.33 11.67
CA PHE A 234 -15.18 -17.78 12.98
C PHE A 234 -16.43 -18.43 13.56
N LYS A 235 -16.64 -18.30 14.87
CA LYS A 235 -17.91 -18.64 15.50
C LYS A 235 -18.60 -17.38 16.05
N ARG A 236 -19.92 -17.32 15.89
CA ARG A 236 -20.77 -16.25 16.46
C ARG A 236 -20.84 -16.34 17.98
N ASP A 237 -20.95 -17.56 18.50
CA ASP A 237 -20.92 -17.91 19.92
C ASP A 237 -20.21 -19.27 20.10
N LYS A 238 -20.04 -19.74 21.34
CA LYS A 238 -19.23 -20.95 21.61
C LYS A 238 -19.80 -22.21 20.95
N ASP A 239 -21.12 -22.30 20.84
CA ASP A 239 -21.85 -23.49 20.41
C ASP A 239 -22.26 -23.42 18.93
N ALA A 240 -22.18 -22.24 18.31
CA ALA A 240 -22.41 -22.03 16.90
C ALA A 240 -21.46 -22.85 16.02
N LYS A 241 -21.99 -23.25 14.85
CA LYS A 241 -21.18 -23.83 13.78
C LYS A 241 -20.23 -22.76 13.22
N PRO A 242 -18.97 -23.10 12.91
CA PRO A 242 -18.07 -22.16 12.26
C PRO A 242 -18.58 -21.73 10.88
N GLU A 243 -18.48 -20.42 10.60
CA GLU A 243 -18.78 -19.80 9.32
C GLU A 243 -17.50 -19.17 8.75
N TYR A 244 -17.42 -18.96 7.43
CA TYR A 244 -16.29 -18.23 6.84
C TYR A 244 -16.40 -16.74 7.16
N ALA A 245 -15.28 -16.13 7.55
CA ALA A 245 -15.20 -14.69 7.71
C ALA A 245 -15.18 -13.99 6.34
N HIS A 246 -15.41 -12.69 6.33
CA HIS A 246 -15.08 -11.85 5.18
C HIS A 246 -13.71 -11.19 5.38
N THR A 247 -12.97 -11.00 4.29
CA THR A 247 -11.66 -10.33 4.32
C THR A 247 -11.70 -9.05 3.49
N LEU A 248 -11.01 -8.03 3.98
CA LEU A 248 -10.84 -6.75 3.30
C LEU A 248 -9.38 -6.34 3.38
N ASN A 249 -8.93 -5.61 2.36
CA ASN A 249 -7.62 -5.01 2.33
C ASN A 249 -7.65 -3.66 1.63
N GLY A 250 -6.77 -2.76 2.05
CA GLY A 250 -6.70 -1.41 1.54
C GLY A 250 -5.31 -0.82 1.71
N SER A 251 -4.84 -0.08 0.71
CA SER A 251 -3.58 0.66 0.87
C SER A 251 -3.83 1.91 1.71
N GLY A 252 -3.00 2.17 2.73
CA GLY A 252 -3.11 3.34 3.60
C GLY A 252 -1.79 4.09 3.80
N LEU A 253 -0.96 4.38 2.80
CA LEU A 253 -1.11 4.35 1.34
C LEU A 253 0.12 3.62 0.73
N ALA A 254 0.21 3.57 -0.61
CA ALA A 254 1.47 3.25 -1.28
C ALA A 254 2.47 4.42 -1.13
N VAL A 255 3.50 4.23 -0.30
CA VAL A 255 4.39 5.31 0.18
C VAL A 255 5.11 6.01 -0.96
N GLY A 256 5.70 5.26 -1.90
CA GLY A 256 6.43 5.84 -3.03
C GLY A 256 5.55 6.70 -3.97
N ARG A 257 4.26 6.34 -4.11
CA ARG A 257 3.30 7.16 -4.88
C ARG A 257 2.90 8.41 -4.11
N THR A 258 2.71 8.30 -2.80
CA THR A 258 2.47 9.48 -1.93
C THR A 258 3.66 10.43 -1.92
N PHE A 259 4.87 9.89 -1.90
CA PHE A 259 6.10 10.66 -2.02
C PHE A 259 6.11 11.46 -3.32
N ALA A 260 5.85 10.82 -4.47
CA ALA A 260 5.78 11.50 -5.76
C ALA A 260 4.71 12.61 -5.76
N ALA A 261 3.54 12.33 -5.18
CA ALA A 261 2.46 13.31 -5.06
C ALA A 261 2.84 14.52 -4.22
N ILE A 262 3.56 14.34 -3.09
CA ILE A 262 4.08 15.45 -2.28
C ILE A 262 5.07 16.28 -3.09
N VAL A 263 6.05 15.63 -3.72
CA VAL A 263 7.07 16.32 -4.50
C VAL A 263 6.43 17.21 -5.57
N GLU A 264 5.41 16.72 -6.28
CA GLU A 264 4.79 17.52 -7.34
C GLU A 264 3.79 18.56 -6.86
N ASN A 265 2.98 18.27 -5.83
CA ASN A 265 1.93 19.19 -5.37
C ASN A 265 2.49 20.28 -4.43
N TYR A 266 3.63 20.05 -3.80
CA TYR A 266 4.26 20.98 -2.86
C TYR A 266 5.53 21.65 -3.39
N GLN A 267 5.87 21.47 -4.67
CA GLN A 267 6.98 22.19 -5.29
C GLN A 267 6.75 23.70 -5.28
N ASN A 268 7.83 24.46 -5.17
CA ASN A 268 7.88 25.91 -5.26
C ASN A 268 8.60 26.33 -6.55
N GLU A 269 8.43 27.60 -6.96
CA GLU A 269 9.01 28.12 -8.21
C GLU A 269 10.54 28.02 -8.26
N ASP A 270 11.19 28.12 -7.10
CA ASP A 270 12.64 28.00 -6.94
C ASP A 270 13.17 26.55 -6.93
N GLY A 271 12.27 25.56 -7.08
CA GLY A 271 12.59 24.14 -7.05
C GLY A 271 12.69 23.51 -5.66
N THR A 272 12.47 24.29 -4.59
CA THR A 272 12.29 23.73 -3.24
C THR A 272 10.94 23.04 -3.11
N ILE A 273 10.77 22.20 -2.08
CA ILE A 273 9.51 21.52 -1.79
C ILE A 273 9.07 21.88 -0.38
N THR A 274 7.86 22.40 -0.24
CA THR A 274 7.26 22.65 1.06
C THR A 274 6.88 21.32 1.72
N VAL A 275 7.23 21.11 2.98
CA VAL A 275 6.84 19.89 3.71
C VAL A 275 5.38 20.06 4.19
N PRO A 276 4.47 19.11 3.90
CA PRO A 276 3.11 19.15 4.44
C PRO A 276 3.12 19.27 5.96
N GLU A 277 2.25 20.11 6.53
CA GLU A 277 2.25 20.41 7.97
C GLU A 277 2.18 19.13 8.83
N ALA A 278 1.35 18.16 8.42
CA ALA A 278 1.19 16.87 9.09
C ALA A 278 2.49 16.05 9.15
N LEU A 279 3.44 16.27 8.22
CA LEU A 279 4.73 15.57 8.17
C LEU A 279 5.85 16.31 8.90
N VAL A 280 5.70 17.60 9.24
CA VAL A 280 6.75 18.37 9.91
C VAL A 280 7.28 17.69 11.18
N PRO A 281 6.44 17.11 12.08
CA PRO A 281 6.94 16.37 13.24
C PRO A 281 7.78 15.14 12.86
N PHE A 282 7.41 14.45 11.78
CA PHE A 282 8.10 13.26 11.27
C PHE A 282 9.36 13.60 10.45
N MET A 283 9.43 14.82 9.94
CA MET A 283 10.58 15.41 9.26
C MET A 283 11.51 16.16 10.21
N GLY A 284 11.40 15.96 11.54
CA GLY A 284 12.28 16.56 12.53
C GLY A 284 12.17 18.09 12.60
N GLY A 285 10.97 18.63 12.40
CA GLY A 285 10.70 20.07 12.40
C GLY A 285 11.04 20.80 11.10
N GLN A 286 11.53 20.08 10.08
CA GLN A 286 11.83 20.65 8.77
C GLN A 286 10.54 21.02 8.04
N THR A 287 10.47 22.25 7.53
CA THR A 287 9.30 22.79 6.83
C THR A 287 9.52 22.94 5.32
N VAL A 288 10.76 22.89 4.85
CA VAL A 288 11.12 23.01 3.42
C VAL A 288 12.29 22.08 3.11
N ILE A 289 12.20 21.37 1.99
CA ILE A 289 13.29 20.60 1.37
C ILE A 289 13.93 21.48 0.31
N LYS A 290 15.25 21.61 0.34
CA LYS A 290 16.03 22.49 -0.54
C LYS A 290 17.31 21.79 -0.99
N PRO A 291 17.95 22.25 -2.08
CA PRO A 291 19.27 21.75 -2.46
C PRO A 291 20.26 21.86 -1.29
N LEU A 292 21.16 20.88 -1.20
CA LEU A 292 22.25 20.87 -0.22
C LEU A 292 23.26 21.99 -0.47
#